data_AF-A0A7C5RN63-F1
#
_entry.id   AF-A0A7C5RN63-F1
#
_cell.length_a   1.000
_cell.length_b   1.000
_cell.length_c   1.000
_cell.angle_alpha   90.00
_cell.angle_beta   90.00
_cell.angle_gamma   90.00
#
_symmetry.space_group_name_H-M   'P 1'
#
loop_
_entity.id
_entity.type
_entity.pdbx_description
1 polymer ?
#
loop_
_entity_poly.entity_id
_entity_poly.type
_entity_poly.pdbx_seq_one_letter_code
_entity_poly.pdbx_strand_id
1 'polypeptide(L)'
;MREIAKAVLLMLAGFALLAPFASQFPDGLETVAENLGITEPEPLWSGLMPDYTLPTIENPYISNLMAGVFGTLVVLAAAFALGKTLESTRNKRLS
;
A
#
# COMPACT_ATOMS: atom_id res chain seq x y z
N MET A 1 -6.10 11.38 -19.01
CA MET A 1 -5.28 11.83 -17.86
C MET A 1 -6.11 12.52 -16.78
N ARG A 2 -6.85 13.60 -17.09
CA ARG A 2 -7.60 14.37 -16.07
C ARG A 2 -8.66 13.56 -15.30
N GLU A 3 -9.39 12.68 -15.99
CA GLU A 3 -10.41 11.82 -15.35
C GLU A 3 -9.79 10.71 -14.48
N ILE A 4 -8.65 10.15 -14.92
CA ILE A 4 -7.89 9.15 -14.12
C ILE A 4 -7.36 9.79 -12.84
N ALA A 5 -6.81 11.01 -12.93
CA ALA A 5 -6.33 11.75 -11.76
C ALA A 5 -7.45 12.01 -10.75
N LYS A 6 -8.67 12.37 -11.21
CA LYS A 6 -9.85 12.49 -10.34
C LYS A 6 -10.22 11.16 -9.70
N ALA A 7 -10.21 10.06 -10.43
CA ALA A 7 -10.52 8.74 -9.91
C ALA A 7 -9.53 8.31 -8.80
N VAL A 8 -8.23 8.51 -9.03
CA VAL A 8 -7.20 8.27 -8.01
C VAL A 8 -7.41 9.15 -6.79
N LEU A 9 -7.71 10.44 -6.98
CA LEU A 9 -7.95 11.35 -5.86
C LEU A 9 -9.20 10.97 -5.05
N LEU A 10 -10.28 10.54 -5.71
CA LEU A 10 -11.48 10.03 -5.05
C LEU A 10 -11.18 8.74 -4.26
N MET A 11 -10.38 7.84 -4.82
CA MET A 11 -9.96 6.61 -4.13
C MET A 11 -9.12 6.93 -2.88
N LEU A 12 -8.15 7.84 -2.99
CA LEU A 12 -7.33 8.26 -1.85
C LEU A 12 -8.15 8.98 -0.78
N ALA A 13 -9.12 9.81 -1.18
CA ALA A 13 -10.04 10.45 -0.25
C ALA A 13 -10.93 9.42 0.47
N GLY A 14 -11.47 8.44 -0.26
CA GLY A 14 -12.22 7.33 0.32
C GLY A 14 -11.37 6.51 1.29
N PHE A 15 -10.13 6.19 0.91
CA PHE A 15 -9.18 5.52 1.79
C PHE A 15 -8.92 6.32 3.07
N ALA A 16 -8.63 7.62 2.96
CA ALA A 16 -8.41 8.48 4.13
C ALA A 16 -9.62 8.53 5.08
N LEU A 17 -10.85 8.51 4.54
CA LEU A 17 -12.07 8.51 5.34
C LEU A 17 -12.36 7.16 5.99
N LEU A 18 -11.98 6.06 5.34
CA LEU A 18 -12.27 4.70 5.80
C LEU A 18 -11.15 4.11 6.66
N ALA A 19 -9.91 4.61 6.55
CA ALA A 19 -8.76 4.14 7.32
C ALA A 19 -8.99 4.13 8.85
N PRO A 20 -9.64 5.13 9.49
CA PRO A 20 -9.93 5.08 10.93
C PRO A 20 -10.90 3.95 11.33
N PHE A 21 -11.69 3.44 10.38
CA PHE A 21 -12.66 2.37 10.62
C PHE A 21 -12.06 0.97 10.39
N ALA A 22 -10.76 0.88 10.11
CA ALA A 22 -10.08 -0.41 10.06
C ALA A 22 -10.11 -1.07 11.45
N SER A 23 -10.38 -2.38 11.47
CA SER A 23 -10.41 -3.17 12.69
C SER A 23 -9.05 -3.15 13.39
N GLN A 24 -9.06 -2.99 14.71
CA GLN A 24 -7.87 -3.13 15.56
C GLN A 24 -7.71 -4.53 16.15
N PHE A 25 -8.66 -5.43 15.87
CA PHE A 25 -8.64 -6.80 16.38
C PHE A 25 -7.72 -7.70 15.55
N PRO A 26 -7.11 -8.73 16.18
CA PRO A 26 -6.28 -9.70 15.48
C PRO A 26 -7.08 -10.35 14.37
N ASP A 27 -6.39 -10.70 13.29
CA ASP A 27 -7.03 -11.40 12.20
C ASP A 27 -7.38 -12.85 12.57
N GLY A 28 -8.06 -13.56 11.69
CA GLY A 28 -8.47 -14.94 11.96
C GLY A 28 -7.29 -15.91 12.11
N LEU A 29 -6.14 -15.61 11.51
CA LEU A 29 -4.95 -16.46 11.61
C LEU A 29 -4.22 -16.22 12.92
N GLU A 30 -4.05 -14.95 13.29
CA GLU A 30 -3.47 -14.51 14.55
C GLU A 30 -4.28 -15.03 15.74
N THR A 31 -5.62 -14.89 15.69
CA THR A 31 -6.50 -15.45 16.72
C THR A 31 -6.33 -16.97 16.88
N VAL A 32 -6.17 -17.71 15.78
CA VAL A 32 -5.94 -19.18 15.85
C VAL A 32 -4.54 -19.49 16.39
N ALA A 33 -3.52 -18.73 15.98
CA ALA A 33 -2.16 -18.88 16.46
C ALA A 33 -2.04 -18.63 17.97
N GLU A 34 -2.68 -17.57 18.47
CA GLU A 34 -2.76 -17.26 19.90
C GLU A 34 -3.43 -18.40 20.69
N ASN A 35 -4.57 -18.92 20.20
CA ASN A 35 -5.28 -20.04 20.83
C ASN A 35 -4.44 -21.32 20.88
N LEU A 36 -3.53 -21.52 19.92
CA LEU A 36 -2.60 -22.64 19.87
C LEU A 36 -1.28 -22.37 20.63
N GLY A 37 -1.08 -21.17 21.16
CA GLY A 37 0.16 -20.76 21.83
C GLY A 37 1.36 -20.60 20.88
N ILE A 38 1.11 -20.37 19.60
CA ILE A 38 2.16 -20.18 18.59
C ILE A 38 2.61 -18.72 18.65
N THR A 39 3.88 -18.49 19.01
CA THR A 39 4.48 -17.16 19.00
C THR A 39 5.02 -16.83 17.61
N GLU A 40 4.75 -15.63 17.10
CA GLU A 40 5.36 -15.17 15.86
C GLU A 40 6.88 -14.97 16.05
N PRO A 41 7.72 -15.56 15.19
CA PRO A 41 9.16 -15.35 15.27
C PRO A 41 9.53 -13.93 14.81
N GLU A 42 10.45 -13.31 15.55
CA GLU A 42 11.02 -12.01 15.17
C GLU A 42 11.61 -12.08 13.74
N PRO A 43 11.16 -11.21 12.82
CA PRO A 43 11.62 -11.24 11.45
C PRO A 43 13.08 -10.78 11.35
N LEU A 44 13.89 -11.49 10.54
CA LEU A 44 15.28 -11.09 10.24
C LEU A 44 15.35 -9.71 9.56
N TRP A 45 14.27 -9.29 8.91
CA TRP A 45 14.12 -7.96 8.33
C TRP A 45 12.64 -7.55 8.37
N SER A 46 12.36 -6.41 8.98
CA SER A 46 11.01 -5.84 9.15
C SER A 46 10.52 -5.02 7.94
N GLY A 47 11.32 -4.94 6.87
CA GLY A 47 10.97 -4.19 5.66
C GLY A 47 11.12 -2.67 5.80
N LEU A 48 10.57 -1.94 4.83
CA LEU A 48 10.63 -0.46 4.79
C LEU A 48 9.49 0.21 5.56
N MET A 49 8.34 -0.46 5.67
CA MET A 49 7.12 0.03 6.32
C MET A 49 6.44 -1.13 7.07
N PRO A 50 7.02 -1.60 8.20
CA PRO A 50 6.43 -2.67 9.00
C PRO A 50 5.02 -2.27 9.45
N ASP A 51 4.08 -3.21 9.38
CA ASP A 51 2.68 -3.01 9.76
C ASP A 51 2.00 -1.83 9.08
N TYR A 52 2.44 -1.50 7.86
CA TYR A 52 1.98 -0.32 7.10
C TYR A 52 2.24 1.00 7.84
N THR A 53 3.24 1.05 8.73
CA THR A 53 3.64 2.26 9.45
C THR A 53 4.93 2.86 8.88
N LEU A 54 5.04 4.18 8.99
CA LEU A 54 6.28 4.92 8.86
C LEU A 54 6.89 5.14 10.25
N PRO A 55 8.04 4.53 10.58
CA PRO A 55 8.65 4.63 11.91
C PRO A 55 9.10 6.06 12.26
N THR A 56 9.20 6.95 11.28
CA THR A 56 9.53 8.37 11.47
C THR A 56 8.35 9.20 12.00
N ILE A 57 7.12 8.69 11.95
CA ILE A 57 5.91 9.42 12.32
C ILE A 57 5.29 8.82 13.58
N GLU A 58 5.22 9.60 14.65
CA GLU A 58 4.69 9.16 15.95
C GLU A 58 3.17 8.92 15.92
N ASN A 59 2.43 9.68 15.11
CA ASN A 59 0.97 9.55 15.03
C ASN A 59 0.59 8.33 14.17
N PRO A 60 0.00 7.26 14.75
CA PRO A 60 -0.26 6.01 14.03
C PRO A 60 -1.19 6.19 12.83
N TYR A 61 -2.16 7.10 12.96
CA TYR A 61 -3.12 7.38 11.90
C TYR A 61 -2.46 8.05 10.69
N ILE A 62 -1.67 9.11 10.94
CA ILE A 62 -0.93 9.80 9.87
C ILE A 62 0.09 8.85 9.26
N SER A 63 0.76 8.05 10.09
CA SER A 63 1.74 7.04 9.68
C SER A 63 1.16 6.04 8.67
N ASN A 64 0.03 5.41 9.02
CA ASN A 64 -0.66 4.44 8.15
C ASN A 64 -1.19 5.07 6.86
N LEU A 65 -1.77 6.27 6.97
CA LEU A 65 -2.30 6.98 5.82
C LEU A 65 -1.18 7.33 4.83
N MET A 66 -0.05 7.83 5.33
CA MET A 66 1.10 8.18 4.50
C MET A 66 1.74 6.96 3.86
N ALA A 67 1.86 5.84 4.57
CA ALA A 67 2.35 4.58 4.00
C ALA A 67 1.44 4.10 2.86
N GLY A 68 0.12 4.12 3.05
CA GLY A 68 -0.85 3.73 2.02
C GLY A 68 -0.83 4.63 0.78
N VAL A 69 -0.77 5.96 0.98
CA VAL A 69 -0.64 6.94 -0.11
C VAL A 69 0.67 6.73 -0.86
N PHE A 70 1.78 6.55 -0.15
CA PHE A 70 3.09 6.34 -0.75
C PHE A 70 3.12 5.06 -1.60
N GLY A 71 2.65 3.93 -1.05
CA GLY A 71 2.56 2.67 -1.78
C GLY A 71 1.72 2.79 -3.06
N THR A 72 0.58 3.48 -2.97
CA THR A 72 -0.30 3.74 -4.13
C THR A 72 0.44 4.53 -5.23
N LEU A 73 1.17 5.58 -4.85
CA LEU A 73 1.94 6.39 -5.79
C LEU A 73 3.06 5.58 -6.46
N VAL A 74 3.76 4.73 -5.69
CA VAL A 74 4.81 3.85 -6.21
C VAL A 74 4.26 2.88 -7.26
N VAL A 75 3.14 2.22 -6.96
CA VAL A 75 2.51 1.28 -7.91
C VAL A 75 2.03 2.01 -9.17
N LEU A 76 1.42 3.18 -9.04
CA LEU A 76 1.00 3.99 -10.19
C LEU A 76 2.19 4.43 -11.06
N ALA A 77 3.29 4.85 -10.44
CA ALA A 77 4.50 5.23 -11.16
C ALA A 77 5.10 4.03 -11.91
N ALA A 78 5.17 2.86 -11.27
CA ALA A 78 5.66 1.63 -11.89
C ALA A 78 4.77 1.20 -13.07
N ALA A 79 3.45 1.19 -12.89
CA ALA A 79 2.50 0.85 -13.94
C ALA A 79 2.58 1.83 -15.12
N PHE A 80 2.72 3.14 -14.86
CA PHE A 80 2.88 4.14 -15.90
C PHE A 80 4.20 3.96 -16.68
N ALA A 81 5.30 3.70 -15.98
CA ALA A 81 6.59 3.44 -16.59
C ALA A 81 6.55 2.20 -17.48
N LEU A 82 5.95 1.11 -17.00
CA LEU A 82 5.77 -0.13 -17.77
C LEU A 82 4.88 0.07 -19.00
N GLY A 83 3.76 0.81 -18.86
CA GLY A 83 2.90 1.13 -19.99
C GLY A 83 3.65 1.89 -21.09
N LYS A 84 4.46 2.88 -20.69
CA LYS A 84 5.24 3.69 -21.63
C LYS A 84 6.35 2.89 -22.33
N THR A 85 7.05 2.00 -21.63
CA THR A 85 8.10 1.17 -22.24
C THR A 85 7.53 0.13 -23.21
N LEU A 86 6.37 -0.45 -22.89
CA LEU A 86 5.66 -1.38 -23.77
C LEU A 86 5.15 -0.69 -25.05
N GLU A 87 4.59 0.51 -24.92
CA GLU A 87 4.13 1.29 -26.07
C GLU A 87 5.29 1.70 -26.99
N SER A 88 6.41 2.13 -26.42
CA SER A 88 7.62 2.49 -27.17
C SER A 88 8.20 1.29 -27.95
N THR A 89 8.11 0.08 -27.38
CA THR A 89 8.57 -1.15 -28.03
C THR A 89 7.66 -1.57 -29.19
N ARG A 90 6.33 -1.40 -29.04
CA ARG A 90 5.36 -1.70 -30.10
C ARG A 90 5.56 -0.79 -31.32
N ASN A 91 5.84 0.49 -31.10
CA ASN A 91 6.01 1.46 -32.19
C ASN A 91 7.29 1.19 -33.03
N LYS A 92 8.37 0.70 -32.39
CA LYS A 92 9.60 0.30 -33.08
C LYS A 92 9.50 -0.99 -33.90
N ARG A 93 8.50 -1.84 -33.62
CA ARG A 93 8.32 -3.14 -34.32
C ARG A 93 7.48 -3.02 -35.60
N LEU A 94 6.83 -1.88 -35.81
CA LEU A 94 5.92 -1.59 -36.94
C LEU A 94 6.51 -0.56 -37.93
N SER A 95 7.75 -0.11 -37.71
CA SER A 95 8.56 0.69 -38.63
C SER A 95 9.70 -0.15 -39.21
#